data_AF-A0A062VBR1-F1
#
_entry.id   AF-A0A062VBR1-F1
#
_cell.length_a   1.000
_cell.length_b   1.000
_cell.length_c   1.000
_cell.angle_alpha   90.00
_cell.angle_beta   90.00
_cell.angle_gamma   90.00
#
_symmetry.space_group_name_H-M   'P 1'
#
loop_
_entity.id
_entity.type
_entity.pdbx_description
1 polymer ?
#
loop_
_entity_poly.entity_id
_entity_poly.type
_entity_poly.pdbx_seq_one_letter_code
_entity_poly.pdbx_strand_id
1 'polypeptide(L)'
;MNEGFIEVNFPKLNHFWMDSGLLGLYRIANDENPEEMGVEIELNDNGVLFKGTESNLDKFFHKTYKSLLSQYYNTSTDKQKRENAGFYYDSKADKFVRFPKVKSMGIAGLIFNKAPRYTKDEVKYEKKEVIESGKKIKKEILPIDYAHLQERLDKFLVENNLKIGSSSLLIDGPNAIQPKVEINFKKGKPKGKCFICGDYSHSLSEIGGTVFPMISGSSGALSFNSAGGRPEKVCWKCDFIGKFVPVNGFYTISNDSYHIYFPYSSSLEKMNDIFSSLRAIKIEDQNLLRNFKHNLGGYFQKPFEQLFAFLYSLYRIVMIRKTSKGSTDEDYELDYEKLFDITLCKAPIEFFVMYTEALGDTQMGKMIWPFQDSVYLFRLLDRLERNKISINDTMTLLIEFDQPKNESKTIVRNRICERILRKQSIVELVEQHVYRINKSKIQYIRQLNDFVILYEKILNEDGGKMNQEIIDTAVSLGKTIGKSVGPSGKKGKGDLFRLRKTRKQEDFLNEINRIQIKHGALVTADLYNKGQAIGDNFAEFKQFCMIAALNTFNAENRKEQNTDTNIKIKEEKQ
;
A
#
# COMPACT_ATOMS: atom_id res chain seq x y z
N MET A 1 -10.81 51.73 -0.08
CA MET A 1 -11.97 50.81 -0.15
C MET A 1 -11.75 49.78 0.94
N ASN A 2 -12.65 49.64 1.91
CA ASN A 2 -12.58 48.55 2.88
C ASN A 2 -12.80 47.25 2.11
N GLU A 3 -11.75 46.45 1.92
CA GLU A 3 -11.92 45.09 1.42
C GLU A 3 -12.74 44.33 2.47
N GLY A 4 -14.01 44.08 2.15
CA GLY A 4 -14.89 43.28 3.00
C GLY A 4 -14.35 41.87 3.14
N PHE A 5 -14.54 41.27 4.31
CA PHE A 5 -14.29 39.85 4.51
C PHE A 5 -15.19 39.04 3.58
N ILE A 6 -14.60 38.03 2.94
CA ILE A 6 -15.32 37.06 2.13
C ILE A 6 -15.16 35.67 2.75
N GLU A 7 -16.15 34.82 2.50
CA GLU A 7 -16.18 33.44 2.96
C GLU A 7 -16.05 32.48 1.77
N VAL A 8 -15.14 31.52 1.89
CA VAL A 8 -14.90 30.49 0.89
C VAL A 8 -15.11 29.13 1.53
N ASN A 9 -16.28 28.54 1.28
CA ASN A 9 -16.60 27.20 1.76
C ASN A 9 -16.19 26.11 0.75
N PHE A 10 -15.51 25.06 1.22
CA PHE A 10 -15.29 23.81 0.51
C PHE A 10 -16.13 22.71 1.16
N PRO A 11 -17.28 22.34 0.56
CA PRO A 11 -18.16 21.34 1.16
C PRO A 11 -17.55 19.95 1.12
N LYS A 12 -17.84 19.15 2.13
CA LYS A 12 -17.63 17.69 2.10
C LYS A 12 -18.56 17.09 1.05
N LEU A 13 -18.00 16.26 0.17
CA LEU A 13 -18.74 15.71 -0.98
C LEU A 13 -19.17 14.25 -0.79
N ASN A 14 -18.79 13.63 0.33
CA ASN A 14 -19.00 12.20 0.59
C ASN A 14 -18.36 11.32 -0.50
N HIS A 15 -17.24 11.78 -1.05
CA HIS A 15 -16.48 11.08 -2.06
C HIS A 15 -15.04 10.92 -1.56
N PHE A 16 -14.61 9.68 -1.30
CA PHE A 16 -13.35 9.37 -0.61
C PHE A 16 -12.13 10.13 -1.14
N TRP A 17 -12.05 10.30 -2.46
CA TRP A 17 -10.96 11.03 -3.10
C TRP A 17 -11.03 12.54 -2.84
N MET A 18 -12.19 13.16 -3.00
CA MET A 18 -12.35 14.60 -2.85
C MET A 18 -12.27 15.01 -1.39
N ASP A 19 -12.87 14.23 -0.50
CA ASP A 19 -12.82 14.46 0.94
C ASP A 19 -11.40 14.22 1.49
N SER A 20 -10.63 13.28 0.93
CA SER A 20 -9.20 13.14 1.22
C SER A 20 -8.40 14.37 0.77
N GLY A 21 -8.73 14.94 -0.39
CA GLY A 21 -8.16 16.18 -0.87
C GLY A 21 -8.54 17.38 0.01
N LEU A 22 -9.79 17.44 0.47
CA LEU A 22 -10.29 18.48 1.37
C LEU A 22 -9.57 18.45 2.73
N LEU A 23 -9.43 17.26 3.32
CA LEU A 23 -8.62 17.09 4.53
C LEU A 23 -7.15 17.47 4.27
N GLY A 24 -6.61 17.09 3.12
CA GLY A 24 -5.26 17.46 2.72
C GLY A 24 -5.06 18.98 2.62
N LEU A 25 -6.03 19.69 2.05
CA LEU A 25 -6.04 21.16 1.99
C LEU A 25 -6.03 21.74 3.40
N TYR A 26 -6.95 21.32 4.26
CA TYR A 26 -7.03 21.79 5.63
C TYR A 26 -5.72 21.59 6.40
N ARG A 27 -5.10 20.40 6.27
CA ARG A 27 -3.85 20.07 6.96
C ARG A 27 -2.69 20.96 6.52
N ILE A 28 -2.48 21.11 5.21
CA ILE A 28 -1.40 21.98 4.71
C ILE A 28 -1.69 23.45 5.04
N ALA A 29 -2.96 23.88 4.96
CA ALA A 29 -3.35 25.25 5.28
C ALA A 29 -3.08 25.59 6.76
N ASN A 30 -3.40 24.68 7.68
CA ASN A 30 -3.11 24.88 9.11
C ASN A 30 -1.61 24.96 9.41
N ASP A 31 -0.79 24.15 8.73
CA ASP A 31 0.66 24.17 8.88
C ASP A 31 1.29 25.50 8.39
N GLU A 32 0.55 26.32 7.64
CA GLU A 32 1.00 27.61 7.09
C GLU A 32 0.68 28.84 7.95
N ASN A 33 0.21 28.65 9.19
CA ASN A 33 -0.15 29.69 10.15
C ASN A 33 -1.15 30.71 9.58
N PRO A 34 -2.42 30.31 9.32
CA PRO A 34 -3.40 31.15 8.65
C PRO A 34 -3.67 32.49 9.36
N GLU A 35 -3.61 32.50 10.70
CA GLU A 35 -3.82 33.70 11.52
C GLU A 35 -2.79 34.81 11.22
N GLU A 36 -1.53 34.45 10.96
CA GLU A 36 -0.47 35.41 10.60
C GLU A 36 -0.74 36.10 9.26
N MET A 37 -1.57 35.48 8.42
CA MET A 37 -1.98 36.01 7.11
C MET A 37 -3.37 36.65 7.15
N GLY A 38 -3.99 36.79 8.33
CA GLY A 38 -5.33 37.33 8.50
C GLY A 38 -6.40 36.46 7.83
N VAL A 39 -6.23 35.13 7.90
CA VAL A 39 -7.19 34.13 7.44
C VAL A 39 -7.63 33.27 8.62
N GLU A 40 -8.93 33.06 8.76
CA GLU A 40 -9.52 32.12 9.71
C GLU A 40 -9.93 30.84 8.96
N ILE A 41 -9.70 29.67 9.56
CA ILE A 41 -10.05 28.36 9.00
C ILE A 41 -10.84 27.56 10.02
N GLU A 42 -12.03 27.10 9.62
CA GLU A 42 -12.86 26.22 10.42
C GLU A 42 -13.09 24.91 9.66
N LEU A 43 -12.99 23.77 10.36
CA LEU A 43 -13.35 22.45 9.85
C LEU A 43 -14.49 21.88 10.69
N ASN A 44 -15.50 21.34 10.01
CA ASN A 44 -16.57 20.56 10.61
C ASN A 44 -17.01 19.47 9.62
N ASP A 45 -18.02 18.67 9.99
CA ASP A 45 -18.50 17.57 9.15
C ASP A 45 -19.13 18.01 7.81
N ASN A 46 -19.52 19.28 7.66
CA ASN A 46 -20.04 19.80 6.39
C ASN A 46 -18.94 20.27 5.43
N GLY A 47 -17.72 20.50 5.91
CA GLY A 47 -16.62 20.97 5.05
C GLY A 47 -15.59 21.84 5.77
N VAL A 48 -14.87 22.63 4.97
CA VAL A 48 -13.83 23.55 5.44
C VAL A 48 -14.16 24.97 4.98
N LEU A 49 -14.26 25.89 5.93
CA LEU A 49 -14.59 27.29 5.71
C LEU A 49 -13.34 28.15 5.90
N PHE A 50 -13.05 29.01 4.93
CA PHE A 50 -12.00 30.02 5.00
C PHE A 50 -12.62 31.42 5.03
N LYS A 51 -12.19 32.28 5.96
CA LYS A 51 -12.63 33.67 6.05
C LYS A 51 -11.43 34.61 6.00
N GLY A 52 -11.53 35.70 5.24
CA GLY A 52 -10.47 36.69 5.09
C GLY A 52 -10.79 37.72 4.02
N THR A 53 -9.90 38.69 3.79
CA THR A 53 -10.03 39.57 2.61
C THR A 53 -9.66 38.81 1.33
N GLU A 54 -10.12 39.28 0.16
CA GLU A 54 -9.78 38.66 -1.13
C GLU A 54 -8.25 38.58 -1.33
N SER A 55 -7.52 39.65 -0.98
CA SER A 55 -6.05 39.67 -1.09
C SER A 55 -5.36 38.67 -0.14
N ASN A 56 -5.84 38.56 1.10
CA ASN A 56 -5.26 37.64 2.08
C ASN A 56 -5.50 36.19 1.68
N LEU A 57 -6.73 35.85 1.29
CA LEU A 57 -7.09 34.53 0.81
C LEU A 57 -6.28 34.16 -0.44
N ASP A 58 -6.18 35.04 -1.43
CA ASP A 58 -5.40 34.76 -2.64
C ASP A 58 -3.93 34.41 -2.32
N LYS A 59 -3.25 35.23 -1.52
CA LYS A 59 -1.88 34.96 -1.08
C LYS A 59 -1.79 33.65 -0.29
N PHE A 60 -2.74 33.41 0.59
CA PHE A 60 -2.78 32.22 1.45
C PHE A 60 -2.98 30.93 0.67
N PHE A 61 -3.93 30.87 -0.27
CA PHE A 61 -4.16 29.71 -1.13
C PHE A 61 -2.93 29.43 -2.02
N HIS A 62 -2.28 30.45 -2.56
CA HIS A 62 -1.04 30.28 -3.33
C HIS A 62 0.13 29.81 -2.46
N LYS A 63 0.26 30.28 -1.22
CA LYS A 63 1.27 29.80 -0.26
C LYS A 63 1.04 28.33 0.09
N THR A 64 -0.19 28.00 0.47
CA THR A 64 -0.66 26.62 0.76
C THR A 64 -0.38 25.68 -0.41
N TYR A 65 -0.66 26.12 -1.64
CA TYR A 65 -0.38 25.35 -2.85
C TYR A 65 1.12 25.13 -3.08
N LYS A 66 1.95 26.15 -2.87
CA LYS A 66 3.42 25.99 -2.94
C LYS A 66 3.94 24.99 -1.92
N SER A 67 3.39 24.99 -0.71
CA SER A 67 3.77 24.03 0.34
C SER A 67 3.39 22.60 -0.02
N LEU A 68 2.17 22.37 -0.54
CA LEU A 68 1.78 21.09 -1.13
C LEU A 68 2.77 20.64 -2.21
N LEU A 69 3.11 21.53 -3.14
CA LEU A 69 4.03 21.24 -4.23
C LEU A 69 5.41 20.83 -3.72
N SER A 70 5.94 21.52 -2.72
CA SER A 70 7.25 21.21 -2.13
C SER A 70 7.28 19.86 -1.42
N GLN A 71 6.21 19.50 -0.72
CA GLN A 71 6.15 18.29 0.10
C GLN A 71 5.82 17.03 -0.71
N TYR A 72 5.00 17.14 -1.76
CA TYR A 72 4.43 15.95 -2.43
C TYR A 72 4.71 15.85 -3.93
N TYR A 73 4.87 16.95 -4.66
CA TYR A 73 5.07 16.92 -6.13
C TYR A 73 6.53 17.08 -6.54
N ASN A 74 7.29 17.90 -5.81
CA ASN A 74 8.68 18.25 -6.10
C ASN A 74 9.64 17.45 -5.22
N THR A 75 9.54 16.13 -5.28
CA THR A 75 10.36 15.22 -4.47
C THR A 75 11.62 14.78 -5.22
N SER A 76 12.65 14.38 -4.49
CA SER A 76 13.91 13.86 -5.05
C SER A 76 14.33 12.61 -4.31
N THR A 77 14.79 11.60 -5.05
CA THR A 77 15.42 10.41 -4.45
C THR A 77 16.75 10.78 -3.80
N ASP A 78 17.24 9.94 -2.89
CA ASP A 78 18.56 10.15 -2.27
C ASP A 78 19.69 10.25 -3.30
N LYS A 79 19.55 9.54 -4.42
CA LYS A 79 20.48 9.64 -5.55
C LYS A 79 20.41 11.04 -6.18
N GLN A 80 19.21 11.56 -6.46
CA GLN A 80 19.03 12.89 -7.03
C GLN A 80 19.50 14.00 -6.09
N LYS A 81 19.27 13.86 -4.78
CA LYS A 81 19.78 14.76 -3.74
C LYS A 81 21.31 14.80 -3.71
N ARG A 82 21.96 13.63 -3.77
CA ARG A 82 23.43 13.50 -3.78
C ARG A 82 24.06 14.03 -5.07
N GLU A 83 23.48 13.70 -6.23
CA GLU A 83 24.00 14.14 -7.52
C GLU A 83 23.86 15.65 -7.71
N ASN A 84 22.77 16.25 -7.18
CA ASN A 84 22.50 17.69 -7.24
C ASN A 84 22.77 18.27 -8.65
N ALA A 85 22.28 17.55 -9.66
CA ALA A 85 22.71 17.71 -11.06
C ALA A 85 21.91 18.76 -11.84
N GLY A 86 20.83 19.32 -11.27
CA GLY A 86 20.12 20.46 -11.84
C GLY A 86 20.88 21.74 -11.56
N PHE A 87 20.77 22.72 -12.46
CA PHE A 87 21.31 24.06 -12.24
C PHE A 87 20.52 25.12 -13.01
N TYR A 88 20.52 26.34 -12.50
CA TYR A 88 19.99 27.53 -13.14
C TYR A 88 20.93 28.72 -12.93
N TYR A 89 20.80 29.76 -13.74
CA TYR A 89 21.53 31.02 -13.55
C TYR A 89 20.66 32.01 -12.78
N ASP A 90 21.14 32.47 -11.63
CA ASP A 90 20.53 33.54 -10.83
C ASP A 90 21.10 34.88 -11.29
N SER A 91 20.26 35.66 -11.99
CA SER A 91 20.60 36.97 -12.54
C SER A 91 20.79 38.03 -11.46
N LYS A 92 20.14 37.89 -10.30
CA LYS A 92 20.25 38.85 -9.18
C LYS A 92 21.53 38.64 -8.40
N ALA A 93 21.87 37.38 -8.15
CA ALA A 93 23.09 37.01 -7.43
C ALA A 93 24.30 36.81 -8.35
N ASP A 94 24.11 36.97 -9.66
CA ASP A 94 25.10 36.74 -10.72
C ASP A 94 25.88 35.43 -10.52
N LYS A 95 25.17 34.30 -10.39
CA LYS A 95 25.80 32.99 -10.16
C LYS A 95 24.96 31.82 -10.65
N PHE A 96 25.63 30.70 -10.93
CA PHE A 96 24.96 29.42 -11.16
C PHE A 96 24.62 28.75 -9.83
N VAL A 97 23.37 28.30 -9.68
CA VAL A 97 22.86 27.64 -8.48
C VAL A 97 22.47 26.21 -8.81
N ARG A 98 23.00 25.25 -8.05
CA ARG A 98 22.69 23.82 -8.18
C ARG A 98 21.44 23.46 -7.40
N PHE A 99 20.67 22.52 -7.92
CA PHE A 99 19.51 21.95 -7.24
C PHE A 99 19.27 20.48 -7.62
N PRO A 100 18.67 19.68 -6.73
CA PRO A 100 18.39 18.29 -7.03
C PRO A 100 17.24 18.18 -8.03
N LYS A 101 17.38 17.29 -9.02
CA LYS A 101 16.30 17.06 -9.98
C LYS A 101 15.08 16.50 -9.26
N VAL A 102 13.92 17.06 -9.58
CA VAL A 102 12.64 16.69 -8.95
C VAL A 102 11.83 15.72 -9.82
N LYS A 103 11.01 14.91 -9.17
CA LYS A 103 10.01 14.02 -9.77
C LYS A 103 8.80 13.89 -8.84
N SER A 104 7.63 13.65 -9.44
CA SER A 104 6.40 13.36 -8.72
C SER A 104 6.27 11.84 -8.60
N MET A 105 5.95 11.35 -7.40
CA MET A 105 5.88 9.92 -7.10
C MET A 105 4.65 9.60 -6.25
N GLY A 106 4.33 8.31 -6.15
CA GLY A 106 3.17 7.84 -5.40
C GLY A 106 1.87 8.47 -5.92
N ILE A 107 1.01 8.88 -5.00
CA ILE A 107 -0.29 9.45 -5.33
C ILE A 107 -0.14 10.75 -6.15
N ALA A 108 0.85 11.58 -5.85
CA ALA A 108 1.12 12.79 -6.64
C ALA A 108 1.54 12.46 -8.08
N GLY A 109 2.34 11.40 -8.25
CA GLY A 109 2.73 10.87 -9.55
C GLY A 109 1.52 10.37 -10.34
N LEU A 110 0.59 9.67 -9.67
CA LEU A 110 -0.67 9.22 -10.28
C LEU A 110 -1.55 10.39 -10.75
N ILE A 111 -1.59 11.50 -10.01
CA ILE A 111 -2.36 12.71 -10.34
C ILE A 111 -1.72 13.47 -11.51
N PHE A 112 -0.39 13.61 -11.49
CA PHE A 112 0.34 14.42 -12.46
C PHE A 112 1.77 13.93 -12.67
N ASN A 113 1.96 13.08 -13.66
CA ASN A 113 3.25 12.53 -14.07
C ASN A 113 3.85 13.26 -15.29
N LYS A 114 3.90 14.60 -15.27
CA LYS A 114 4.54 15.38 -16.36
C LYS A 114 5.97 15.74 -15.98
N ALA A 115 6.81 15.91 -17.01
CA ALA A 115 8.18 16.40 -16.83
C ALA A 115 8.20 17.77 -16.12
N PRO A 116 9.17 18.02 -15.22
CA PRO A 116 9.33 19.32 -14.57
C PRO A 116 9.51 20.44 -15.61
N ARG A 117 8.90 21.61 -15.36
CA ARG A 117 9.00 22.80 -16.20
C ARG A 117 9.70 23.93 -15.46
N TYR A 118 10.34 24.83 -16.18
CA TYR A 118 10.95 26.03 -15.59
C TYR A 118 9.93 26.81 -14.75
N THR A 119 10.38 27.33 -13.61
CA THR A 119 9.53 28.10 -12.69
C THR A 119 9.43 29.58 -13.04
N LYS A 120 10.41 30.09 -13.78
CA LYS A 120 10.46 31.48 -14.27
C LYS A 120 10.73 31.52 -15.77
N ASP A 121 11.99 31.58 -16.17
CA ASP A 121 12.40 31.76 -17.56
C ASP A 121 13.40 30.70 -18.01
N GLU A 122 13.53 30.55 -19.33
CA GLU A 122 14.52 29.68 -19.96
C GLU A 122 15.14 30.33 -21.19
N VAL A 123 16.41 30.00 -21.46
CA VAL A 123 17.16 30.44 -22.64
C VAL A 123 17.57 29.20 -23.42
N LYS A 124 17.10 29.05 -24.65
CA LYS A 124 17.45 27.91 -25.49
C LYS A 124 18.90 27.99 -25.96
N TYR A 125 19.60 26.86 -25.92
CA TYR A 125 20.93 26.78 -26.51
C TYR A 125 20.86 26.79 -28.03
N GLU A 126 21.83 27.42 -28.66
CA GLU A 126 22.11 27.28 -30.09
C GLU A 126 23.10 26.14 -30.31
N LYS A 127 22.97 25.43 -31.43
CA LYS A 127 23.90 24.34 -31.79
C LYS A 127 24.87 24.83 -32.83
N LYS A 128 26.15 24.89 -32.48
CA LYS A 128 27.23 25.27 -33.40
C LYS A 128 28.18 24.11 -33.61
N GLU A 129 28.57 23.85 -34.85
CA GLU A 129 29.61 22.86 -35.15
C GLU A 129 30.97 23.45 -34.79
N VAL A 130 31.70 22.75 -33.93
CA VAL A 130 33.06 23.09 -33.50
C VAL A 130 33.95 21.89 -33.79
N ILE A 131 35.18 22.13 -34.25
CA ILE A 131 36.18 21.07 -34.45
C ILE A 131 36.99 20.98 -33.16
N GLU A 132 36.83 19.88 -32.43
CA GLU A 132 37.56 19.62 -31.19
C GLU A 132 38.30 18.29 -31.34
N SER A 133 39.62 18.29 -31.11
CA SER A 133 40.48 17.10 -31.31
C SER A 133 40.33 16.42 -32.68
N GLY A 134 40.17 17.21 -33.75
CA GLY A 134 40.03 16.72 -35.13
C GLY A 134 38.67 16.12 -35.49
N LYS A 135 37.67 16.15 -34.59
CA LYS A 135 36.30 15.68 -34.86
C LYS A 135 35.31 16.85 -34.84
N LYS A 136 34.34 16.83 -35.77
CA LYS A 136 33.21 17.77 -35.76
C LYS A 136 32.25 17.40 -34.63
N ILE A 137 32.12 18.27 -33.64
CA ILE A 137 31.22 18.12 -32.50
C ILE A 137 30.22 19.28 -32.53
N LYS A 138 28.93 18.98 -32.34
CA LYS A 138 27.90 20.01 -32.16
C LYS A 138 27.92 20.44 -30.69
N LYS A 139 28.42 21.64 -30.41
CA LYS A 139 28.45 22.22 -29.08
C LYS A 139 27.20 23.08 -28.86
N GLU A 140 26.61 22.96 -27.68
CA GLU A 140 25.52 23.81 -27.22
C GLU A 140 26.11 25.10 -26.66
N ILE A 141 25.73 26.23 -27.25
CA ILE A 141 26.20 27.57 -26.88
C ILE A 141 25.01 28.46 -26.51
N LEU A 142 25.24 29.43 -25.63
CA LEU A 142 24.26 30.44 -25.27
C LEU A 142 24.04 31.41 -26.44
N PRO A 143 22.81 31.91 -26.64
CA PRO A 143 22.52 32.91 -27.65
C PRO A 143 23.23 34.23 -27.35
N ILE A 144 23.29 35.13 -28.34
CA ILE A 144 24.07 36.38 -28.30
C ILE A 144 23.83 37.19 -27.01
N ASP A 145 22.57 37.32 -26.59
CA ASP A 145 22.18 38.08 -25.39
C ASP A 145 22.80 37.52 -24.08
N TYR A 146 23.16 36.24 -24.07
CA TYR A 146 23.73 35.52 -22.93
C TYR A 146 25.16 35.01 -23.20
N ALA A 147 25.79 35.40 -24.31
CA ALA A 147 27.11 34.92 -24.71
C ALA A 147 28.20 35.25 -23.67
N HIS A 148 28.03 36.37 -22.95
CA HIS A 148 28.93 36.78 -21.86
C HIS A 148 29.01 35.78 -20.70
N LEU A 149 28.04 34.86 -20.57
CA LEU A 149 28.03 33.82 -19.54
C LEU A 149 28.67 32.50 -19.99
N GLN A 150 28.98 32.33 -21.29
CA GLN A 150 29.39 31.03 -21.83
C GLN A 150 30.65 30.47 -21.15
N GLU A 151 31.68 31.29 -20.96
CA GLU A 151 32.93 30.85 -20.33
C GLU A 151 32.70 30.45 -18.87
N ARG A 152 31.87 31.22 -18.15
CA ARG A 152 31.50 30.93 -16.76
C ARG A 152 30.67 29.66 -16.66
N LEU A 153 29.78 29.41 -17.62
CA LEU A 153 28.98 28.19 -17.72
C LEU A 153 29.90 26.98 -17.97
N ASP A 154 30.79 27.05 -18.96
CA ASP A 154 31.72 25.97 -19.30
C ASP A 154 32.61 25.63 -18.09
N LYS A 155 33.16 26.64 -17.41
CA LYS A 155 33.94 26.46 -16.18
C LYS A 155 33.12 25.82 -15.07
N PHE A 156 31.91 26.32 -14.83
CA PHE A 156 31.00 25.77 -13.82
C PHE A 156 30.66 24.29 -14.08
N LEU A 157 30.42 23.92 -15.35
CA LEU A 157 30.12 22.54 -15.73
C LEU A 157 31.30 21.60 -15.46
N VAL A 158 32.52 22.01 -15.82
CA VAL A 158 33.74 21.22 -15.58
C VAL A 158 34.02 21.07 -14.09
N GLU A 159 34.01 22.17 -13.33
CA GLU A 159 34.29 22.16 -11.89
C GLU A 159 33.31 21.28 -11.09
N ASN A 160 32.06 21.20 -11.55
CA ASN A 160 31.01 20.43 -10.88
C ASN A 160 30.77 19.05 -11.51
N ASN A 161 31.55 18.65 -12.52
CA ASN A 161 31.37 17.42 -13.29
C ASN A 161 29.92 17.25 -13.82
N LEU A 162 29.36 18.35 -14.34
CA LEU A 162 28.00 18.43 -14.87
C LEU A 162 28.01 18.39 -16.41
N LYS A 163 26.88 17.98 -16.97
CA LYS A 163 26.61 18.06 -18.42
C LYS A 163 25.31 18.82 -18.63
N ILE A 164 25.22 19.51 -19.78
CA ILE A 164 23.95 20.09 -20.22
C ILE A 164 22.97 18.93 -20.44
N GLY A 165 21.89 18.92 -19.66
CA GLY A 165 20.90 17.85 -19.65
C GLY A 165 19.55 18.26 -20.24
N SER A 166 19.42 19.49 -20.71
CA SER A 166 18.20 20.10 -21.27
C SER A 166 18.54 20.95 -22.49
N SER A 167 17.57 21.18 -23.36
CA SER A 167 17.72 22.06 -24.52
C SER A 167 17.84 23.55 -24.20
N SER A 168 17.74 23.92 -22.93
CA SER A 168 17.73 25.30 -22.44
C SER A 168 18.45 25.43 -21.10
N LEU A 169 19.05 26.61 -20.88
CA LEU A 169 19.50 27.10 -19.58
C LEU A 169 18.30 27.68 -18.81
N LEU A 170 18.12 27.28 -17.57
CA LEU A 170 17.12 27.84 -16.67
C LEU A 170 17.60 29.17 -16.09
N ILE A 171 16.71 30.16 -16.01
CA ILE A 171 17.01 31.49 -15.47
C ILE A 171 16.13 31.77 -14.25
N ASP A 172 16.77 32.27 -13.19
CA ASP A 172 16.18 32.75 -11.93
C ASP A 172 15.33 31.76 -11.14
N GLY A 173 15.35 30.48 -11.49
CA GLY A 173 14.71 29.44 -10.71
C GLY A 173 14.92 28.03 -11.26
N PRO A 174 14.68 27.00 -10.43
CA PRO A 174 14.78 25.62 -10.85
C PRO A 174 13.60 25.23 -11.76
N ASN A 175 13.63 24.01 -12.27
CA ASN A 175 12.42 23.38 -12.81
C ASN A 175 11.62 22.71 -11.69
N ALA A 176 10.31 22.68 -11.84
CA ALA A 176 9.39 22.11 -10.88
C ALA A 176 8.19 21.45 -11.57
N ILE A 177 7.58 20.51 -10.89
CA ILE A 177 6.30 19.90 -11.25
C ILE A 177 5.20 20.72 -10.60
N GLN A 178 4.37 21.35 -11.44
CA GLN A 178 3.31 22.27 -11.01
C GLN A 178 2.05 22.01 -11.83
N PRO A 179 1.12 21.17 -11.35
CA PRO A 179 -0.21 21.10 -11.92
C PRO A 179 -0.83 22.50 -12.01
N LYS A 180 -1.51 22.83 -13.10
CA LYS A 180 -2.12 24.16 -13.24
C LYS A 180 -3.25 24.31 -12.23
N VAL A 181 -3.31 25.43 -11.53
CA VAL A 181 -4.42 25.83 -10.66
C VAL A 181 -5.01 27.14 -11.15
N GLU A 182 -6.33 27.25 -11.09
CA GLU A 182 -7.06 28.50 -11.24
C GLU A 182 -7.79 28.73 -9.92
N ILE A 183 -7.61 29.90 -9.30
CA ILE A 183 -8.29 30.26 -8.05
C ILE A 183 -9.14 31.49 -8.37
N ASN A 184 -10.43 31.44 -8.03
CA ASN A 184 -11.35 32.52 -8.39
C ASN A 184 -12.38 32.79 -7.28
N PHE A 185 -12.16 33.87 -6.54
CA PHE A 185 -13.02 34.31 -5.44
C PHE A 185 -14.22 35.14 -5.89
N LYS A 186 -14.17 35.75 -7.08
CA LYS A 186 -15.18 36.70 -7.54
C LYS A 186 -16.47 35.99 -7.93
N LYS A 187 -17.62 36.41 -7.41
CA LYS A 187 -18.92 35.89 -7.87
C LYS A 187 -19.23 36.42 -9.27
N GLY A 188 -19.51 35.53 -10.22
CA GLY A 188 -19.87 35.88 -11.59
C GLY A 188 -21.11 35.14 -12.09
N LYS A 189 -21.54 35.43 -13.33
CA LYS A 189 -22.65 34.69 -13.96
C LYS A 189 -22.25 33.21 -14.10
N PRO A 190 -23.09 32.26 -13.64
CA PRO A 190 -22.80 30.83 -13.78
C PRO A 190 -22.59 30.42 -15.24
N LYS A 191 -21.50 29.68 -15.50
CA LYS A 191 -21.19 29.13 -16.83
C LYS A 191 -21.69 27.69 -17.00
N GLY A 192 -21.99 27.00 -15.90
CA GLY A 192 -22.50 25.62 -15.89
C GLY A 192 -22.46 25.01 -14.50
N LYS A 193 -22.75 23.71 -14.41
CA LYS A 193 -22.65 22.92 -13.18
C LYS A 193 -21.33 22.16 -13.13
N CYS A 194 -20.77 22.03 -11.93
CA CYS A 194 -19.63 21.15 -11.68
C CYS A 194 -20.09 19.69 -11.72
N PHE A 195 -19.37 18.84 -12.45
CA PHE A 195 -19.64 17.40 -12.48
C PHE A 195 -19.49 16.71 -11.12
N ILE A 196 -18.54 17.17 -10.30
CA ILE A 196 -18.18 16.54 -9.03
C ILE A 196 -19.12 16.96 -7.89
N CYS A 197 -19.30 18.26 -7.65
CA CYS A 197 -20.13 18.74 -6.54
C CYS A 197 -21.58 19.09 -6.93
N GLY A 198 -21.90 19.15 -8.22
CA GLY A 198 -23.24 19.52 -8.72
C GLY A 198 -23.54 21.03 -8.69
N ASP A 199 -22.74 21.84 -8.01
CA ASP A 199 -22.97 23.27 -7.88
C ASP A 199 -22.77 24.05 -9.18
N TYR A 200 -23.52 25.14 -9.32
CA TYR A 200 -23.28 26.13 -10.37
C TYR A 200 -21.98 26.90 -10.11
N SER A 201 -21.15 27.04 -11.14
CA SER A 201 -19.88 27.78 -11.07
C SER A 201 -19.71 28.73 -12.25
N HIS A 202 -19.11 29.89 -11.99
CA HIS A 202 -18.68 30.86 -13.01
C HIS A 202 -17.26 30.59 -13.53
N SER A 203 -16.47 29.78 -12.81
CA SER A 203 -15.15 29.30 -13.22
C SER A 203 -15.17 27.77 -13.28
N LEU A 204 -15.00 27.26 -14.52
CA LEU A 204 -15.05 25.84 -14.85
C LEU A 204 -13.82 25.48 -15.68
N SER A 205 -13.12 24.42 -15.29
CA SER A 205 -12.03 23.82 -16.05
C SER A 205 -12.47 22.48 -16.64
N GLU A 206 -11.71 21.98 -17.62
CA GLU A 206 -11.86 20.62 -18.13
C GLU A 206 -11.48 19.61 -17.04
N ILE A 207 -12.31 18.57 -16.88
CA ILE A 207 -12.00 17.45 -16.01
C ILE A 207 -10.83 16.62 -16.57
N GLY A 208 -10.02 16.08 -15.68
CA GLY A 208 -8.94 15.17 -16.06
C GLY A 208 -8.29 14.52 -14.84
N GLY A 209 -7.16 13.84 -15.09
CA GLY A 209 -6.45 13.07 -14.05
C GLY A 209 -5.97 13.89 -12.85
N THR A 210 -5.82 15.22 -13.00
CA THR A 210 -5.47 16.11 -11.88
C THR A 210 -6.58 16.26 -10.84
N VAL A 211 -7.82 15.96 -11.23
CA VAL A 211 -9.02 16.04 -10.39
C VAL A 211 -9.29 14.66 -9.78
N PHE A 212 -9.39 13.64 -10.64
CA PHE A 212 -9.58 12.25 -10.26
C PHE A 212 -8.82 11.35 -11.25
N PRO A 213 -7.87 10.52 -10.81
CA PRO A 213 -6.91 9.84 -11.69
C PRO A 213 -7.54 8.78 -12.59
N MET A 214 -8.78 8.36 -12.28
CA MET A 214 -9.53 7.40 -13.09
C MET A 214 -10.21 8.05 -14.30
N ILE A 215 -10.12 9.38 -14.44
CA ILE A 215 -10.66 10.12 -15.58
C ILE A 215 -9.48 10.50 -16.48
N SER A 216 -9.35 9.78 -17.61
CA SER A 216 -8.25 9.95 -18.57
C SER A 216 -8.33 11.25 -19.40
N GLY A 217 -9.38 12.06 -19.19
CA GLY A 217 -9.62 13.35 -19.83
C GLY A 217 -11.12 13.63 -19.95
N SER A 218 -11.48 14.78 -20.51
CA SER A 218 -12.88 15.18 -20.70
C SER A 218 -13.68 14.16 -21.52
N SER A 219 -13.06 13.59 -22.57
CA SER A 219 -13.68 12.52 -23.38
C SER A 219 -13.92 11.23 -22.59
N GLY A 220 -13.07 10.92 -21.61
CA GLY A 220 -13.21 9.75 -20.74
C GLY A 220 -14.36 9.86 -19.72
N ALA A 221 -14.84 11.09 -19.48
CA ALA A 221 -16.01 11.33 -18.64
C ALA A 221 -17.32 11.29 -19.44
N LEU A 222 -17.27 11.40 -20.77
CA LEU A 222 -18.46 11.42 -21.61
C LEU A 222 -19.19 10.08 -21.59
N SER A 223 -20.51 10.14 -21.56
CA SER A 223 -21.38 8.98 -21.62
C SER A 223 -22.23 9.02 -22.89
N PHE A 224 -22.51 7.85 -23.48
CA PHE A 224 -23.52 7.73 -24.53
C PHE A 224 -24.95 7.98 -23.99
N ASN A 225 -25.12 7.98 -22.66
CA ASN A 225 -26.38 8.34 -22.04
C ASN A 225 -26.53 9.87 -22.02
N SER A 226 -27.44 10.39 -22.85
CA SER A 226 -27.77 11.82 -22.90
C SER A 226 -28.31 12.38 -21.57
N ALA A 227 -28.87 11.53 -20.70
CA ALA A 227 -29.26 11.92 -19.35
C ALA A 227 -28.07 12.16 -18.41
N GLY A 228 -26.86 11.70 -18.76
CA GLY A 228 -25.63 11.93 -18.02
C GLY A 228 -25.08 13.35 -18.10
N GLY A 229 -25.66 14.20 -18.97
CA GLY A 229 -25.31 15.61 -19.07
C GLY A 229 -23.91 15.87 -19.67
N ARG A 230 -23.26 16.94 -19.18
CA ARG A 230 -21.95 17.42 -19.62
C ARG A 230 -20.90 17.25 -18.51
N PRO A 231 -20.38 16.03 -18.30
CA PRO A 231 -19.47 15.70 -17.21
C PRO A 231 -18.04 16.24 -17.41
N GLU A 232 -17.77 16.89 -18.54
CA GLU A 232 -16.45 17.40 -18.90
C GLU A 232 -15.97 18.59 -18.06
N LYS A 233 -16.82 19.21 -17.24
CA LYS A 233 -16.47 20.44 -16.49
C LYS A 233 -16.48 20.25 -14.98
N VAL A 234 -15.47 20.82 -14.32
CA VAL A 234 -15.38 20.90 -12.85
C VAL A 234 -15.16 22.33 -12.37
N CYS A 235 -15.67 22.67 -11.18
CA CYS A 235 -15.40 23.96 -10.58
C CYS A 235 -13.96 24.02 -10.07
N TRP A 236 -13.43 25.23 -9.99
CA TRP A 236 -12.06 25.47 -9.53
C TRP A 236 -11.79 24.89 -8.13
N LYS A 237 -12.78 24.87 -7.23
CA LYS A 237 -12.66 24.28 -5.89
C LYS A 237 -12.39 22.79 -5.94
N CYS A 238 -13.17 22.04 -6.73
CA CYS A 238 -12.99 20.59 -6.90
C CYS A 238 -11.66 20.27 -7.59
N ASP A 239 -11.29 21.04 -8.61
CA ASP A 239 -9.98 20.88 -9.26
C ASP A 239 -8.82 21.20 -8.32
N PHE A 240 -8.98 22.18 -7.44
CA PHE A 240 -7.97 22.56 -6.46
C PHE A 240 -7.76 21.46 -5.41
N ILE A 241 -8.83 20.99 -4.74
CA ILE A 241 -8.72 19.95 -3.70
C ILE A 241 -8.24 18.60 -4.24
N GLY A 242 -8.54 18.28 -5.51
CA GLY A 242 -8.04 17.05 -6.15
C GLY A 242 -6.51 16.92 -6.15
N LYS A 243 -5.80 18.05 -6.04
CA LYS A 243 -4.32 18.09 -5.98
C LYS A 243 -3.79 17.82 -4.56
N PHE A 244 -4.60 17.98 -3.51
CA PHE A 244 -4.20 17.79 -2.11
C PHE A 244 -4.33 16.36 -1.61
N VAL A 245 -4.88 15.46 -2.41
CA VAL A 245 -5.12 14.04 -2.08
C VAL A 245 -3.87 13.29 -1.58
N PRO A 246 -2.64 13.53 -2.08
CA PRO A 246 -1.44 12.85 -1.59
C PRO A 246 -1.19 13.01 -0.09
N VAL A 247 -1.73 14.06 0.54
CA VAL A 247 -1.56 14.36 1.97
C VAL A 247 -2.15 13.26 2.84
N ASN A 248 -3.38 12.83 2.55
CA ASN A 248 -4.10 11.81 3.34
C ASN A 248 -3.68 10.38 3.02
N GLY A 249 -3.19 10.12 1.80
CA GLY A 249 -3.02 8.74 1.34
C GLY A 249 -1.69 8.06 1.74
N PHE A 250 -1.74 6.73 1.71
CA PHE A 250 -0.61 5.82 1.84
C PHE A 250 -0.39 5.08 0.52
N TYR A 251 0.85 4.75 0.19
CA TYR A 251 1.13 4.03 -1.05
C TYR A 251 2.38 3.14 -0.98
N THR A 252 2.36 2.12 -1.84
CA THR A 252 3.53 1.36 -2.28
C THR A 252 3.45 1.14 -3.79
N ILE A 253 4.58 1.24 -4.48
CA ILE A 253 4.72 1.00 -5.91
C ILE A 253 5.52 -0.29 -6.10
N SER A 254 4.99 -1.21 -6.89
CA SER A 254 5.66 -2.47 -7.23
C SER A 254 5.41 -2.80 -8.70
N ASN A 255 6.47 -2.97 -9.51
CA ASN A 255 6.37 -3.28 -10.94
C ASN A 255 5.43 -2.30 -11.69
N ASP A 256 5.60 -1.00 -11.46
CA ASP A 256 4.77 0.08 -12.03
C ASP A 256 3.28 0.05 -11.66
N SER A 257 2.87 -0.88 -10.79
CA SER A 257 1.54 -0.90 -10.17
C SER A 257 1.52 -0.08 -8.89
N TYR A 258 0.43 0.66 -8.67
CA TYR A 258 0.20 1.41 -7.45
C TYR A 258 -0.74 0.66 -6.53
N HIS A 259 -0.36 0.53 -5.26
CA HIS A 259 -1.24 0.14 -4.17
C HIS A 259 -1.42 1.35 -3.27
N ILE A 260 -2.64 1.85 -3.14
CA ILE A 260 -2.97 3.10 -2.46
C ILE A 260 -4.06 2.87 -1.43
N TYR A 261 -3.93 3.51 -0.27
CA TYR A 261 -4.86 3.37 0.85
C TYR A 261 -5.25 4.74 1.40
N PHE A 262 -6.55 4.99 1.54
CA PHE A 262 -7.08 6.20 2.16
C PHE A 262 -7.91 5.85 3.39
N PRO A 263 -7.52 6.30 4.60
CA PRO A 263 -8.43 6.31 5.73
C PRO A 263 -9.57 7.29 5.44
N TYR A 264 -10.80 6.84 5.64
CA TYR A 264 -12.00 7.61 5.31
C TYR A 264 -13.09 7.38 6.36
N SER A 265 -13.88 8.41 6.60
CA SER A 265 -15.08 8.34 7.43
C SER A 265 -16.15 9.25 6.84
N SER A 266 -17.41 8.98 7.15
CA SER A 266 -18.51 9.90 6.86
C SER A 266 -18.37 11.23 7.62
N SER A 267 -17.62 11.27 8.72
CA SER A 267 -17.30 12.48 9.48
C SER A 267 -15.92 13.02 9.08
N LEU A 268 -15.88 14.28 8.63
CA LEU A 268 -14.62 14.95 8.30
C LEU A 268 -13.83 15.30 9.57
N GLU A 269 -14.53 15.63 10.66
CA GLU A 269 -13.92 15.82 11.98
C GLU A 269 -13.21 14.56 12.44
N LYS A 270 -13.86 13.39 12.30
CA LYS A 270 -13.24 12.10 12.59
C LYS A 270 -11.98 11.86 11.77
N MET A 271 -12.02 12.11 10.46
CA MET A 271 -10.84 11.95 9.61
C MET A 271 -9.71 12.89 10.04
N ASN A 272 -10.04 14.11 10.45
CA ASN A 272 -9.07 15.05 11.00
C ASN A 272 -8.47 14.53 12.31
N ASP A 273 -9.29 14.15 13.30
CA ASP A 273 -8.84 13.70 14.62
C ASP A 273 -7.79 12.58 14.56
N ILE A 274 -8.01 11.60 13.69
CA ILE A 274 -7.15 10.41 13.59
C ILE A 274 -5.95 10.60 12.66
N PHE A 275 -5.92 11.67 11.85
CA PHE A 275 -4.91 11.86 10.80
C PHE A 275 -3.49 11.80 11.36
N SER A 276 -3.22 12.47 12.48
CA SER A 276 -1.89 12.47 13.10
C SER A 276 -1.48 11.08 13.59
N SER A 277 -2.41 10.34 14.21
CA SER A 277 -2.18 8.98 14.69
C SER A 277 -1.84 8.02 13.55
N LEU A 278 -2.54 8.10 12.42
CA LEU A 278 -2.27 7.25 11.26
C LEU A 278 -1.02 7.70 10.50
N ARG A 279 -0.72 9.01 10.46
CA ARG A 279 0.49 9.56 9.84
C ARG A 279 1.78 9.06 10.50
N ALA A 280 1.71 8.57 11.75
CA ALA A 280 2.86 8.02 12.47
C ALA A 280 3.56 6.85 11.75
N ILE A 281 2.88 6.14 10.85
CA ILE A 281 3.51 5.07 10.06
C ILE A 281 4.25 5.60 8.81
N LYS A 282 4.11 6.89 8.49
CA LYS A 282 4.70 7.45 7.27
C LYS A 282 6.22 7.52 7.39
N ILE A 283 6.91 7.14 6.31
CA ILE A 283 8.36 7.22 6.19
C ILE A 283 8.77 7.94 4.91
N GLU A 284 9.98 8.48 4.90
CA GLU A 284 10.65 8.92 3.68
C GLU A 284 11.45 7.75 3.08
N ASP A 285 10.98 7.21 1.95
CA ASP A 285 11.68 6.14 1.24
C ASP A 285 12.74 6.71 0.29
N GLN A 286 13.96 6.17 0.34
CA GLN A 286 15.10 6.65 -0.45
C GLN A 286 14.83 6.70 -1.96
N ASN A 287 13.99 5.78 -2.46
CA ASN A 287 13.63 5.66 -3.88
C ASN A 287 12.24 6.21 -4.17
N LEU A 288 11.53 6.73 -3.17
CA LEU A 288 10.17 7.25 -3.25
C LEU A 288 9.15 6.21 -3.76
N LEU A 289 9.42 4.91 -3.53
CA LEU A 289 8.55 3.84 -3.99
C LEU A 289 7.43 3.52 -3.00
N ARG A 290 7.49 4.08 -1.79
CA ARG A 290 6.50 3.86 -0.73
C ARG A 290 6.55 5.01 0.26
N ASN A 291 5.49 5.16 1.03
CA ASN A 291 5.48 6.08 2.17
C ASN A 291 5.17 5.40 3.51
N PHE A 292 5.22 4.07 3.60
CA PHE A 292 5.15 3.31 4.85
C PHE A 292 6.00 2.03 4.75
N LYS A 293 6.25 1.34 5.87
CA LYS A 293 7.01 0.09 5.91
C LYS A 293 6.33 -0.94 6.83
N HIS A 294 6.19 -2.18 6.33
CA HIS A 294 5.47 -3.25 7.04
C HIS A 294 6.35 -4.30 7.73
N ASN A 295 7.65 -4.38 7.42
CA ASN A 295 8.61 -5.30 8.06
C ASN A 295 8.23 -6.82 8.05
N LEU A 296 7.34 -7.27 7.16
CA LEU A 296 6.93 -8.69 7.01
C LEU A 296 7.81 -9.50 6.04
N GLY A 297 9.01 -9.00 5.70
CA GLY A 297 9.87 -9.63 4.70
C GLY A 297 9.53 -9.23 3.25
N GLY A 298 9.90 -10.08 2.31
CA GLY A 298 9.90 -9.78 0.87
C GLY A 298 8.68 -10.27 0.08
N TYR A 299 8.73 -10.01 -1.24
CA TYR A 299 7.78 -10.50 -2.25
C TYR A 299 6.34 -9.98 -2.14
N PHE A 300 6.05 -8.98 -1.29
CA PHE A 300 4.76 -8.30 -1.30
C PHE A 300 4.63 -7.45 -2.57
N GLN A 301 3.75 -7.88 -3.48
CA GLN A 301 3.57 -7.32 -4.82
C GLN A 301 2.10 -7.28 -5.25
N LYS A 302 1.26 -8.16 -4.72
CA LYS A 302 -0.16 -8.31 -5.10
C LYS A 302 -1.10 -7.55 -4.16
N PRO A 303 -2.30 -7.15 -4.62
CA PRO A 303 -3.15 -6.20 -3.90
C PRO A 303 -3.56 -6.62 -2.49
N PHE A 304 -3.96 -7.88 -2.28
CA PHE A 304 -4.46 -8.32 -0.97
C PHE A 304 -3.35 -8.55 0.04
N GLU A 305 -2.19 -9.05 -0.40
CA GLU A 305 -1.01 -9.16 0.49
C GLU A 305 -0.46 -7.77 0.86
N GLN A 306 -0.49 -6.79 -0.06
CA GLN A 306 -0.09 -5.43 0.24
C GLN A 306 -1.07 -4.74 1.21
N LEU A 307 -2.39 -4.94 1.03
CA LEU A 307 -3.39 -4.46 1.99
C LEU A 307 -3.18 -5.08 3.38
N PHE A 308 -2.96 -6.39 3.46
CA PHE A 308 -2.65 -7.07 4.71
C PHE A 308 -1.39 -6.46 5.37
N ALA A 309 -0.34 -6.22 4.59
CA ALA A 309 0.90 -5.64 5.06
C ALA A 309 0.74 -4.17 5.54
N PHE A 310 -0.06 -3.38 4.84
CA PHE A 310 -0.43 -2.03 5.25
C PHE A 310 -1.15 -2.04 6.60
N LEU A 311 -2.18 -2.87 6.75
CA LEU A 311 -2.93 -3.00 8.01
C LEU A 311 -2.05 -3.55 9.14
N TYR A 312 -1.13 -4.49 8.85
CA TYR A 312 -0.14 -4.93 9.83
C TYR A 312 0.77 -3.78 10.31
N SER A 313 1.14 -2.87 9.42
CA SER A 313 1.95 -1.69 9.79
C SER A 313 1.19 -0.78 10.76
N LEU A 314 -0.10 -0.54 10.50
CA LEU A 314 -0.97 0.20 11.42
C LEU A 314 -1.11 -0.51 12.76
N TYR A 315 -1.33 -1.83 12.75
CA TYR A 315 -1.39 -2.62 13.96
C TYR A 315 -0.13 -2.41 14.83
N ARG A 316 1.06 -2.60 14.23
CA ARG A 316 2.34 -2.58 14.94
C ARG A 316 2.79 -1.22 15.45
N ILE A 317 2.41 -0.13 14.79
CA ILE A 317 2.90 1.22 15.14
C ILE A 317 1.82 2.02 15.86
N VAL A 318 0.56 1.82 15.48
CA VAL A 318 -0.55 2.65 15.97
C VAL A 318 -1.34 1.92 17.03
N MET A 319 -1.66 0.64 16.84
CA MET A 319 -2.67 -0.05 17.67
C MET A 319 -2.10 -0.81 18.87
N ILE A 320 -0.79 -1.01 18.97
CA ILE A 320 -0.18 -1.71 20.12
C ILE A 320 0.53 -0.75 21.07
N ARG A 321 0.56 -1.11 22.35
CA ARG A 321 1.34 -0.44 23.40
C ARG A 321 2.31 -1.41 24.05
N LYS A 322 3.43 -0.88 24.56
CA LYS A 322 4.41 -1.66 25.32
C LYS A 322 3.86 -1.93 26.71
N THR A 323 3.91 -3.18 27.16
CA THR A 323 3.53 -3.53 28.53
C THR A 323 4.73 -3.41 29.46
N SER A 324 4.50 -2.89 30.67
CA SER A 324 5.53 -2.68 31.69
C SER A 324 5.83 -3.93 32.54
N LYS A 325 5.33 -5.10 32.14
CA LYS A 325 5.42 -6.36 32.90
C LYS A 325 6.30 -7.40 32.18
N GLY A 326 7.61 -7.16 32.10
CA GLY A 326 8.54 -8.20 31.62
C GLY A 326 9.98 -7.72 31.45
N SER A 327 10.89 -8.28 32.25
CA SER A 327 12.32 -8.24 32.01
C SER A 327 12.68 -9.28 30.94
N THR A 328 13.29 -8.82 29.85
CA THR A 328 13.72 -9.56 28.64
C THR A 328 12.59 -10.06 27.73
N ASP A 329 12.62 -9.55 26.50
CA ASP A 329 11.61 -9.54 25.41
C ASP A 329 10.45 -8.54 25.59
N GLU A 330 10.27 -7.67 24.61
CA GLU A 330 9.31 -6.57 24.63
C GLU A 330 7.88 -7.09 24.43
N ASP A 331 7.18 -7.36 25.54
CA ASP A 331 5.77 -7.76 25.49
C ASP A 331 4.88 -6.58 25.08
N TYR A 332 4.26 -6.68 23.90
CA TYR A 332 3.29 -5.73 23.37
C TYR A 332 1.86 -6.25 23.50
N GLU A 333 0.90 -5.34 23.65
CA GLU A 333 -0.52 -5.68 23.61
C GLU A 333 -1.33 -4.69 22.79
N LEU A 334 -2.44 -5.16 22.20
CA LEU A 334 -3.45 -4.30 21.57
C LEU A 334 -4.02 -3.29 22.58
N ASP A 335 -3.90 -2.01 22.22
CA ASP A 335 -4.49 -0.89 22.93
C ASP A 335 -5.96 -0.74 22.51
N TYR A 336 -6.87 -1.31 23.32
CA TYR A 336 -8.30 -1.29 23.02
C TYR A 336 -8.91 0.12 23.06
N GLU A 337 -8.41 1.01 23.90
CA GLU A 337 -8.86 2.40 23.96
C GLU A 337 -8.50 3.09 22.65
N LYS A 338 -7.24 3.01 22.24
CA LYS A 338 -6.78 3.60 20.98
C LYS A 338 -7.45 2.97 19.75
N LEU A 339 -7.71 1.67 19.77
CA LEU A 339 -8.47 0.99 18.73
C LEU A 339 -9.89 1.55 18.63
N PHE A 340 -10.60 1.66 19.76
CA PHE A 340 -11.95 2.23 19.80
C PHE A 340 -11.94 3.69 19.32
N ASP A 341 -11.01 4.49 19.82
CA ASP A 341 -10.84 5.91 19.47
C ASP A 341 -10.56 6.12 18.00
N ILE A 342 -9.77 5.26 17.37
CA ILE A 342 -9.45 5.38 15.94
C ILE A 342 -10.59 4.84 15.08
N THR A 343 -11.16 3.69 15.43
CA THR A 343 -12.05 2.95 14.51
C THR A 343 -13.54 3.21 14.68
N LEU A 344 -14.01 3.58 15.87
CA LEU A 344 -15.45 3.61 16.20
C LEU A 344 -15.92 4.92 16.84
N CYS A 345 -15.09 5.54 17.71
CA CYS A 345 -15.46 6.77 18.41
C CYS A 345 -15.83 7.90 17.42
N LYS A 346 -16.90 8.65 17.70
CA LYS A 346 -17.54 9.67 16.82
C LYS A 346 -18.16 9.11 15.53
N ALA A 347 -17.36 8.42 14.71
CA ALA A 347 -17.80 7.82 13.45
C ALA A 347 -16.89 6.64 13.06
N PRO A 348 -17.42 5.64 12.31
CA PRO A 348 -16.63 4.51 11.86
C PRO A 348 -15.56 4.93 10.85
N ILE A 349 -14.42 4.25 10.87
CA ILE A 349 -13.37 4.39 9.86
C ILE A 349 -13.40 3.21 8.88
N GLU A 350 -13.24 3.52 7.60
CA GLU A 350 -12.97 2.55 6.55
C GLU A 350 -11.69 2.91 5.80
N PHE A 351 -11.11 1.94 5.11
CA PHE A 351 -9.94 2.14 4.26
C PHE A 351 -10.33 1.92 2.80
N PHE A 352 -10.31 2.98 2.00
CA PHE A 352 -10.43 2.84 0.55
C PHE A 352 -9.13 2.30 -0.02
N VAL A 353 -9.21 1.10 -0.58
CA VAL A 353 -8.09 0.37 -1.16
C VAL A 353 -8.16 0.50 -2.67
N MET A 354 -7.12 1.09 -3.27
CA MET A 354 -7.03 1.27 -4.70
C MET A 354 -5.79 0.56 -5.25
N TYR A 355 -5.99 -0.21 -6.31
CA TYR A 355 -4.93 -0.89 -7.04
C TYR A 355 -5.00 -0.52 -8.52
N THR A 356 -3.88 -0.06 -9.08
CA THR A 356 -3.74 0.27 -10.50
C THR A 356 -2.57 -0.47 -11.12
N GLU A 357 -2.66 -0.74 -12.41
CA GLU A 357 -1.57 -1.28 -13.23
C GLU A 357 -1.24 -0.30 -14.36
N ALA A 358 0.02 -0.27 -14.78
CA ALA A 358 0.44 0.51 -15.94
C ALA A 358 -0.27 0.04 -17.21
N LEU A 359 -0.75 1.00 -18.01
CA LEU A 359 -1.32 0.80 -19.33
C LEU A 359 -0.76 1.87 -20.29
N GLY A 360 0.35 1.56 -20.95
CA GLY A 360 1.13 2.55 -21.69
C GLY A 360 1.59 3.68 -20.77
N ASP A 361 1.33 4.93 -21.16
CA ASP A 361 1.64 6.12 -20.36
C ASP A 361 0.56 6.43 -19.29
N THR A 362 -0.46 5.57 -19.16
CA THR A 362 -1.59 5.74 -18.25
C THR A 362 -1.64 4.66 -17.18
N GLN A 363 -2.59 4.80 -16.25
CA GLN A 363 -2.83 3.84 -15.18
C GLN A 363 -4.26 3.31 -15.31
N MET A 364 -4.42 2.00 -15.31
CA MET A 364 -5.70 1.32 -15.34
C MET A 364 -6.05 0.88 -13.92
N GLY A 365 -7.14 1.39 -13.36
CA GLY A 365 -7.64 0.88 -12.09
C GLY A 365 -8.16 -0.53 -12.22
N LYS A 366 -7.67 -1.41 -11.35
CA LYS A 366 -8.02 -2.83 -11.28
C LYS A 366 -8.89 -3.17 -10.09
N MET A 367 -8.81 -2.36 -9.02
CA MET A 367 -9.61 -2.54 -7.82
C MET A 367 -9.80 -1.19 -7.12
N ILE A 368 -11.04 -0.94 -6.68
CA ILE A 368 -11.39 0.05 -5.66
C ILE A 368 -12.27 -0.70 -4.65
N TRP A 369 -11.81 -0.84 -3.42
CA TRP A 369 -12.51 -1.58 -2.39
C TRP A 369 -12.58 -0.77 -1.09
N PRO A 370 -13.78 -0.35 -0.63
CA PRO A 370 -13.96 0.17 0.72
C PRO A 370 -13.88 -0.99 1.73
N PHE A 371 -12.78 -1.07 2.46
CA PHE A 371 -12.55 -2.09 3.47
C PHE A 371 -12.95 -1.58 4.86
N GLN A 372 -13.96 -2.21 5.47
CA GLN A 372 -14.58 -1.75 6.72
C GLN A 372 -14.18 -2.60 7.95
N ASP A 373 -13.64 -3.80 7.72
CA ASP A 373 -13.40 -4.80 8.78
C ASP A 373 -12.00 -4.71 9.44
N SER A 374 -11.47 -3.49 9.60
CA SER A 374 -10.13 -3.27 10.15
C SER A 374 -10.00 -3.74 11.61
N VAL A 375 -11.02 -3.53 12.44
CA VAL A 375 -11.09 -3.98 13.84
C VAL A 375 -10.91 -5.48 13.96
N TYR A 376 -11.59 -6.25 13.11
CA TYR A 376 -11.47 -7.70 13.07
C TYR A 376 -10.01 -8.11 12.80
N LEU A 377 -9.37 -7.49 11.81
CA LEU A 377 -7.99 -7.83 11.47
C LEU A 377 -7.04 -7.48 12.60
N PHE A 378 -7.17 -6.31 13.25
CA PHE A 378 -6.30 -5.94 14.37
C PHE A 378 -6.44 -6.90 15.56
N ARG A 379 -7.66 -7.36 15.86
CA ARG A 379 -7.91 -8.39 16.88
C ARG A 379 -7.32 -9.74 16.49
N LEU A 380 -7.40 -10.12 15.22
CA LEU A 380 -6.78 -11.34 14.70
C LEU A 380 -5.26 -11.29 14.88
N LEU A 381 -4.61 -10.19 14.47
CA LEU A 381 -3.16 -10.01 14.59
C LEU A 381 -2.70 -10.09 16.05
N ASP A 382 -3.41 -9.42 16.98
CA ASP A 382 -3.12 -9.48 18.42
C ASP A 382 -3.24 -10.90 18.98
N ARG A 383 -4.31 -11.62 18.63
CA ARG A 383 -4.50 -13.01 19.06
C ARG A 383 -3.39 -13.92 18.54
N LEU A 384 -2.97 -13.75 17.28
CA LEU A 384 -1.87 -14.52 16.69
C LEU A 384 -0.54 -14.28 17.42
N GLU A 385 -0.16 -13.01 17.62
CA GLU A 385 1.11 -12.66 18.27
C GLU A 385 1.12 -13.09 19.75
N ARG A 386 0.01 -12.93 20.50
CA ARG A 386 -0.12 -13.43 21.89
C ARG A 386 0.01 -14.96 21.99
N ASN A 387 -0.36 -15.69 20.95
CA ASN A 387 -0.18 -17.14 20.85
C ASN A 387 1.19 -17.53 20.27
N LYS A 388 2.15 -16.59 20.20
CA LYS A 388 3.52 -16.79 19.71
C LYS A 388 3.59 -17.25 18.24
N ILE A 389 2.58 -16.90 17.45
CA ILE A 389 2.56 -17.17 16.01
C ILE A 389 3.19 -15.99 15.28
N SER A 390 4.34 -16.23 14.68
CA SER A 390 5.07 -15.20 13.92
C SER A 390 4.37 -14.96 12.59
N ILE A 391 3.80 -13.76 12.42
CA ILE A 391 3.13 -13.37 11.18
C ILE A 391 4.15 -13.29 10.03
N ASN A 392 5.37 -12.82 10.31
CA ASN A 392 6.46 -12.79 9.33
C ASN A 392 6.81 -14.20 8.82
N ASP A 393 7.01 -15.15 9.74
CA ASP A 393 7.35 -16.53 9.36
C ASP A 393 6.19 -17.18 8.61
N THR A 394 4.96 -16.95 9.04
CA THR A 394 3.75 -17.43 8.37
C THR A 394 3.67 -16.91 6.93
N MET A 395 3.83 -15.59 6.74
CA MET A 395 3.80 -14.96 5.41
C MET A 395 4.96 -15.39 4.51
N THR A 396 6.10 -15.74 5.11
CA THR A 396 7.26 -16.30 4.38
C THR A 396 7.02 -17.74 3.95
N LEU A 397 6.39 -18.57 4.79
CA LEU A 397 6.02 -19.96 4.46
C LEU A 397 5.00 -20.04 3.31
N LEU A 398 4.24 -18.97 3.08
CA LEU A 398 3.28 -18.87 1.97
C LEU A 398 3.91 -18.50 0.62
N ILE A 399 5.24 -18.38 0.54
CA ILE A 399 5.97 -18.11 -0.70
C ILE A 399 6.38 -19.43 -1.38
N GLU A 400 6.00 -19.59 -2.65
CA GLU A 400 6.44 -20.72 -3.49
C GLU A 400 7.76 -20.40 -4.20
N PHE A 401 8.89 -20.59 -3.50
CA PHE A 401 10.22 -20.30 -4.06
C PHE A 401 10.58 -21.12 -5.32
N ASP A 402 9.94 -22.28 -5.51
CA ASP A 402 10.19 -23.17 -6.64
C ASP A 402 9.52 -22.69 -7.96
N GLN A 403 8.69 -21.64 -7.91
CA GLN A 403 8.10 -21.06 -9.11
C GLN A 403 9.15 -20.26 -9.91
N PRO A 404 9.22 -20.43 -11.25
CA PRO A 404 10.26 -19.83 -12.07
C PRO A 404 10.10 -18.31 -12.20
N LYS A 405 8.86 -17.82 -12.30
CA LYS A 405 8.54 -16.39 -12.42
C LYS A 405 8.30 -15.78 -11.04
N ASN A 406 8.91 -14.63 -10.79
CA ASN A 406 8.76 -13.90 -9.53
C ASN A 406 7.29 -13.60 -9.20
N GLU A 407 6.54 -13.14 -10.19
CA GLU A 407 5.11 -12.79 -10.09
C GLU A 407 4.21 -13.97 -9.69
N SER A 408 4.68 -15.20 -9.89
CA SER A 408 3.93 -16.42 -9.58
C SER A 408 4.19 -16.94 -8.17
N LYS A 409 5.24 -16.46 -7.49
CA LYS A 409 5.67 -16.97 -6.18
C LYS A 409 4.67 -16.74 -5.06
N THR A 410 3.80 -15.73 -5.18
CA THR A 410 2.90 -15.30 -4.10
C THR A 410 1.41 -15.36 -4.47
N ILE A 411 1.04 -16.06 -5.55
CA ILE A 411 -0.36 -16.19 -5.97
C ILE A 411 -1.23 -16.78 -4.84
N VAL A 412 -0.74 -17.86 -4.20
CA VAL A 412 -1.49 -18.52 -3.12
C VAL A 412 -1.55 -17.64 -1.88
N ARG A 413 -0.44 -17.00 -1.48
CA ARG A 413 -0.41 -16.03 -0.38
C ARG A 413 -1.43 -14.91 -0.58
N ASN A 414 -1.48 -14.32 -1.77
CA ASN A 414 -2.44 -13.26 -2.09
C ASN A 414 -3.89 -13.75 -1.96
N ARG A 415 -4.21 -14.97 -2.42
CA ARG A 415 -5.55 -15.57 -2.23
C ARG A 415 -5.88 -15.86 -0.77
N ILE A 416 -4.90 -16.28 0.02
CA ILE A 416 -5.06 -16.48 1.45
C ILE A 416 -5.32 -15.14 2.15
N CYS A 417 -4.53 -14.10 1.86
CA CYS A 417 -4.78 -12.75 2.37
C CYS A 417 -6.17 -12.24 1.97
N GLU A 418 -6.59 -12.47 0.73
CA GLU A 418 -7.95 -12.12 0.28
C GLU A 418 -9.02 -12.78 1.15
N ARG A 419 -8.92 -14.11 1.35
CA ARG A 419 -9.88 -14.85 2.18
C ARG A 419 -9.86 -14.38 3.64
N ILE A 420 -8.68 -14.08 4.21
CA ILE A 420 -8.55 -13.51 5.56
C ILE A 420 -9.29 -12.16 5.66
N LEU A 421 -9.02 -11.26 4.71
CA LEU A 421 -9.64 -9.93 4.67
C LEU A 421 -11.16 -10.01 4.46
N ARG A 422 -11.66 -11.07 3.80
CA ARG A 422 -13.08 -11.32 3.59
C ARG A 422 -13.74 -12.20 4.66
N LYS A 423 -13.03 -12.56 5.74
CA LYS A 423 -13.52 -13.48 6.79
C LYS A 423 -13.99 -14.82 6.21
N GLN A 424 -13.13 -15.46 5.42
CA GLN A 424 -13.40 -16.75 4.77
C GLN A 424 -12.37 -17.80 5.18
N SER A 425 -12.78 -19.06 5.21
CA SER A 425 -11.90 -20.19 5.54
C SER A 425 -10.73 -20.31 4.55
N ILE A 426 -9.53 -20.48 5.07
CA ILE A 426 -8.27 -20.62 4.33
C ILE A 426 -7.76 -22.05 4.32
N VAL A 427 -8.38 -22.96 5.07
CA VAL A 427 -7.91 -24.35 5.27
C VAL A 427 -7.63 -25.04 3.95
N GLU A 428 -8.55 -24.94 2.99
CA GLU A 428 -8.41 -25.52 1.66
C GLU A 428 -7.16 -25.01 0.92
N LEU A 429 -6.94 -23.69 0.90
CA LEU A 429 -5.80 -23.09 0.20
C LEU A 429 -4.50 -23.47 0.87
N VAL A 430 -4.47 -23.48 2.21
CA VAL A 430 -3.28 -23.86 2.96
C VAL A 430 -2.97 -25.33 2.78
N GLU A 431 -3.98 -26.22 2.82
CA GLU A 431 -3.81 -27.65 2.56
C GLU A 431 -3.17 -27.89 1.18
N GLN A 432 -3.70 -27.26 0.14
CA GLN A 432 -3.16 -27.37 -1.21
C GLN A 432 -1.73 -26.85 -1.30
N HIS A 433 -1.43 -25.75 -0.60
CA HIS A 433 -0.11 -25.12 -0.54
C HIS A 433 0.92 -26.02 0.14
N VAL A 434 0.62 -26.50 1.35
CA VAL A 434 1.59 -27.24 2.17
C VAL A 434 2.00 -28.55 1.49
N TYR A 435 1.07 -29.25 0.82
CA TYR A 435 1.39 -30.44 0.04
C TYR A 435 2.18 -30.15 -1.24
N ARG A 436 1.99 -28.97 -1.83
CA ARG A 436 2.73 -28.53 -3.02
C ARG A 436 4.18 -28.22 -2.69
N ILE A 437 4.42 -27.38 -1.68
CA ILE A 437 5.79 -27.01 -1.27
C ILE A 437 6.55 -28.19 -0.66
N ASN A 438 5.82 -29.17 -0.10
CA ASN A 438 6.38 -30.42 0.39
C ASN A 438 6.34 -31.56 -0.64
N LYS A 439 6.15 -31.30 -1.93
CA LYS A 439 6.14 -32.40 -2.92
C LYS A 439 7.51 -33.08 -3.01
N SER A 440 8.55 -32.29 -3.26
CA SER A 440 9.92 -32.79 -3.51
C SER A 440 10.88 -32.59 -2.34
N LYS A 441 10.55 -31.72 -1.38
CA LYS A 441 11.37 -31.41 -0.19
C LYS A 441 10.57 -31.60 1.10
N ILE A 442 11.28 -31.60 2.23
CA ILE A 442 10.69 -31.59 3.58
C ILE A 442 10.85 -30.18 4.12
N GLN A 443 9.73 -29.51 4.35
CA GLN A 443 9.67 -28.16 4.87
C GLN A 443 8.81 -28.14 6.12
N TYR A 444 9.37 -27.65 7.21
CA TYR A 444 8.65 -27.55 8.48
C TYR A 444 7.59 -26.45 8.40
N ILE A 445 6.33 -26.78 8.74
CA ILE A 445 5.16 -25.90 8.53
C ILE A 445 4.43 -25.56 9.83
N ARG A 446 5.05 -25.75 11.00
CA ARG A 446 4.38 -25.56 12.30
C ARG A 446 3.72 -24.19 12.44
N GLN A 447 4.45 -23.11 12.14
CA GLN A 447 3.91 -21.74 12.22
C GLN A 447 2.62 -21.59 11.39
N LEU A 448 2.60 -22.13 10.17
CA LEU A 448 1.44 -22.09 9.30
C LEU A 448 0.29 -23.02 9.78
N ASN A 449 0.62 -24.19 10.32
CA ASN A 449 -0.39 -25.09 10.92
C ASN A 449 -1.07 -24.42 12.12
N ASP A 450 -0.29 -23.84 13.02
CA ASP A 450 -0.78 -23.20 14.23
C ASP A 450 -1.59 -21.93 13.88
N PHE A 451 -1.14 -21.19 12.86
CA PHE A 451 -1.88 -20.06 12.27
C PHE A 451 -3.26 -20.46 11.77
N VAL A 452 -3.37 -21.52 10.95
CA VAL A 452 -4.67 -21.95 10.39
C VAL A 452 -5.63 -22.37 11.49
N ILE A 453 -5.16 -23.16 12.47
CA ILE A 453 -6.01 -23.62 13.57
C ILE A 453 -6.55 -22.42 14.36
N LEU A 454 -5.70 -21.45 14.71
CA LEU A 454 -6.13 -20.29 15.48
C LEU A 454 -7.02 -19.34 14.66
N TYR A 455 -6.68 -19.11 13.40
CA TYR A 455 -7.49 -18.28 12.50
C TYR A 455 -8.92 -18.82 12.35
N GLU A 456 -9.07 -20.11 12.07
CA GLU A 456 -10.39 -20.72 11.87
C GLU A 456 -11.19 -20.79 13.17
N LYS A 457 -10.53 -20.96 14.32
CA LYS A 457 -11.18 -20.82 15.62
C LYS A 457 -11.82 -19.43 15.77
N ILE A 458 -11.05 -18.38 15.46
CA ILE A 458 -11.52 -16.99 15.56
C ILE A 458 -12.66 -16.75 14.56
N LEU A 459 -12.57 -17.29 13.35
CA LEU A 459 -13.61 -17.17 12.34
C LEU A 459 -14.93 -17.84 12.80
N ASN A 460 -14.84 -18.99 13.47
CA ASN A 460 -16.01 -19.71 13.97
C ASN A 460 -16.66 -19.03 15.19
N GLU A 461 -15.89 -18.37 16.07
CA GLU A 461 -16.43 -17.53 17.17
C GLU A 461 -17.36 -16.42 16.65
N ASP A 462 -17.16 -15.95 15.42
CA ASP A 462 -17.96 -14.91 14.75
C ASP A 462 -19.11 -15.48 13.88
N GLY A 463 -19.49 -16.76 14.05
CA GLY A 463 -20.68 -17.36 13.41
C GLY A 463 -20.41 -18.46 12.37
N GLY A 464 -19.26 -19.13 12.44
CA GLY A 464 -18.90 -20.22 11.52
C GLY A 464 -19.58 -21.56 11.84
N LYS A 465 -19.52 -22.50 10.89
CA LYS A 465 -20.31 -23.74 10.89
C LYS A 465 -19.65 -24.91 11.63
N MET A 466 -18.33 -24.89 11.84
CA MET A 466 -17.58 -26.02 12.38
C MET A 466 -17.19 -25.77 13.84
N ASN A 467 -17.63 -26.65 14.74
CA ASN A 467 -17.28 -26.56 16.16
C ASN A 467 -15.79 -26.87 16.39
N GLN A 468 -15.15 -26.15 17.31
CA GLN A 468 -13.74 -26.31 17.71
C GLN A 468 -13.39 -27.76 18.05
N GLU A 469 -14.32 -28.50 18.68
CA GLU A 469 -14.09 -29.91 19.00
C GLU A 469 -13.82 -30.79 17.76
N ILE A 470 -14.45 -30.47 16.62
CA ILE A 470 -14.27 -31.21 15.37
C ILE A 470 -12.88 -30.89 14.77
N ILE A 471 -12.44 -29.63 14.86
CA ILE A 471 -11.10 -29.20 14.47
C ILE A 471 -10.05 -29.92 15.33
N ASP A 472 -10.22 -29.94 16.65
CA ASP A 472 -9.29 -30.59 17.58
C ASP A 472 -9.21 -32.11 17.32
N THR A 473 -10.35 -32.74 17.04
CA THR A 473 -10.41 -34.16 16.65
C THR A 473 -9.65 -34.41 15.35
N ALA A 474 -9.84 -33.57 14.32
CA ALA A 474 -9.12 -33.67 13.05
C ALA A 474 -7.60 -33.51 13.23
N VAL A 475 -7.18 -32.51 14.00
CA VAL A 475 -5.77 -32.22 14.29
C VAL A 475 -5.13 -33.36 15.08
N SER A 476 -5.84 -33.91 16.08
CA SER A 476 -5.36 -35.04 16.88
C SER A 476 -5.16 -36.30 16.02
N LEU A 477 -6.17 -36.63 15.21
CA LEU A 477 -6.09 -37.74 14.24
C LEU A 477 -4.91 -37.54 13.27
N GLY A 478 -4.77 -36.34 12.71
CA GLY A 478 -3.68 -35.99 11.82
C GLY A 478 -2.31 -36.20 12.49
N LYS A 479 -2.12 -35.71 13.71
CA LYS A 479 -0.88 -35.92 14.48
C LYS A 479 -0.56 -37.40 14.68
N THR A 480 -1.55 -38.22 15.04
CA THR A 480 -1.38 -39.67 15.19
C THR A 480 -0.95 -40.33 13.88
N ILE A 481 -1.64 -40.03 12.77
CA ILE A 481 -1.31 -40.57 11.45
C ILE A 481 0.10 -40.14 11.05
N GLY A 482 0.42 -38.84 11.15
CA GLY A 482 1.73 -38.29 10.80
C GLY A 482 2.88 -38.90 11.59
N LYS A 483 2.68 -39.12 12.90
CA LYS A 483 3.66 -39.79 13.77
C LYS A 483 3.87 -41.25 13.37
N SER A 484 2.80 -41.96 13.03
CA SER A 484 2.85 -43.39 12.68
C SER A 484 3.53 -43.63 11.33
N VAL A 485 3.26 -42.79 10.33
CA VAL A 485 3.84 -42.92 8.98
C VAL A 485 5.21 -42.26 8.85
N GLY A 486 5.60 -41.40 9.80
CA GLY A 486 6.89 -40.69 9.86
C GLY A 486 8.11 -41.57 9.59
N PRO A 487 8.34 -42.64 10.40
CA PRO A 487 9.50 -43.53 10.28
C PRO A 487 9.61 -44.26 8.94
N SER A 488 8.51 -44.34 8.17
CA SER A 488 8.51 -44.97 6.83
C SER A 488 9.01 -44.05 5.71
N GLY A 489 9.47 -42.84 6.02
CA GLY A 489 10.07 -41.89 5.07
C GLY A 489 9.23 -41.69 3.81
N LYS A 490 9.84 -41.90 2.63
CA LYS A 490 9.18 -41.73 1.31
C LYS A 490 7.91 -42.60 1.17
N LYS A 491 7.89 -43.82 1.73
CA LYS A 491 6.71 -44.70 1.66
C LYS A 491 5.56 -44.16 2.51
N GLY A 492 5.88 -43.66 3.71
CA GLY A 492 4.90 -43.01 4.60
C GLY A 492 4.31 -41.74 3.98
N LYS A 493 5.16 -40.93 3.34
CA LYS A 493 4.71 -39.77 2.55
C LYS A 493 3.74 -40.17 1.44
N GLY A 494 4.03 -41.25 0.71
CA GLY A 494 3.15 -41.80 -0.32
C GLY A 494 1.76 -42.17 0.22
N ASP A 495 1.69 -42.75 1.42
CA ASP A 495 0.42 -43.08 2.08
C ASP A 495 -0.36 -41.80 2.47
N LEU A 496 0.30 -40.73 2.93
CA LEU A 496 -0.35 -39.42 3.15
C LEU A 496 -0.95 -38.84 1.86
N PHE A 497 -0.23 -38.91 0.74
CA PHE A 497 -0.75 -38.44 -0.56
C PHE A 497 -1.93 -39.29 -1.05
N ARG A 498 -1.99 -40.58 -0.71
CA ARG A 498 -3.14 -41.43 -1.01
C ARG A 498 -4.33 -41.05 -0.14
N LEU A 499 -4.12 -40.89 1.17
CA LEU A 499 -5.16 -40.47 2.11
C LEU A 499 -5.79 -39.12 1.70
N ARG A 500 -4.96 -38.15 1.27
CA ARG A 500 -5.40 -36.85 0.75
C ARG A 500 -6.35 -36.94 -0.44
N LYS A 501 -6.15 -37.93 -1.33
CA LYS A 501 -6.90 -38.09 -2.59
C LYS A 501 -8.30 -38.65 -2.41
N THR A 502 -8.64 -39.14 -1.22
CA THR A 502 -9.98 -39.64 -0.91
C THR A 502 -11.02 -38.54 -1.08
N ARG A 503 -12.19 -38.90 -1.63
CA ARG A 503 -13.26 -37.94 -1.93
C ARG A 503 -14.45 -38.08 -0.99
N LYS A 504 -14.73 -39.31 -0.53
CA LYS A 504 -15.81 -39.64 0.39
C LYS A 504 -15.28 -39.99 1.77
N GLN A 505 -16.14 -39.84 2.79
CA GLN A 505 -15.81 -40.19 4.17
C GLN A 505 -15.45 -41.67 4.32
N GLU A 506 -16.20 -42.56 3.66
CA GLU A 506 -15.95 -44.01 3.66
C GLU A 506 -14.55 -44.35 3.12
N ASP A 507 -14.18 -43.78 1.97
CA ASP A 507 -12.84 -43.98 1.38
C ASP A 507 -11.72 -43.52 2.33
N PHE A 508 -11.96 -42.41 3.03
CA PHE A 508 -11.01 -41.84 3.99
C PHE A 508 -10.86 -42.74 5.22
N LEU A 509 -11.95 -43.25 5.78
CA LEU A 509 -11.92 -44.22 6.88
C LEU A 509 -11.23 -45.54 6.46
N ASN A 510 -11.49 -46.01 5.24
CA ASN A 510 -10.84 -47.21 4.71
C ASN A 510 -9.31 -47.04 4.58
N GLU A 511 -8.85 -45.89 4.08
CA GLU A 511 -7.41 -45.60 4.03
C GLU A 511 -6.80 -45.38 5.42
N ILE A 512 -7.54 -44.83 6.39
CA ILE A 512 -7.11 -44.78 7.79
C ILE A 512 -6.90 -46.20 8.33
N ASN A 513 -7.89 -47.09 8.20
CA ASN A 513 -7.78 -48.48 8.66
C ASN A 513 -6.56 -49.18 8.04
N ARG A 514 -6.29 -48.94 6.75
CA ARG A 514 -5.09 -49.44 6.06
C ARG A 514 -3.81 -48.91 6.69
N ILE A 515 -3.74 -47.62 7.03
CA ILE A 515 -2.60 -47.02 7.74
C ILE A 515 -2.45 -47.61 9.14
N GLN A 516 -3.54 -47.85 9.86
CA GLN A 516 -3.51 -48.49 11.19
C GLN A 516 -2.89 -49.87 11.14
N ILE A 517 -3.34 -50.72 10.21
CA ILE A 517 -2.82 -52.08 10.05
C ILE A 517 -1.35 -52.06 9.62
N LYS A 518 -0.99 -51.18 8.70
CA LYS A 518 0.36 -51.14 8.10
C LYS A 518 1.41 -50.52 9.03
N HIS A 519 1.05 -49.50 9.81
CA HIS A 519 1.98 -48.67 10.59
C HIS A 519 1.68 -48.64 12.09
N GLY A 520 0.67 -49.36 12.57
CA GLY A 520 0.33 -49.44 13.99
C GLY A 520 -0.31 -48.17 14.56
N ALA A 521 -1.00 -47.37 13.74
CA ALA A 521 -1.62 -46.11 14.20
C ALA A 521 -2.80 -46.35 15.16
N LEU A 522 -2.75 -45.75 16.35
CA LEU A 522 -3.82 -45.80 17.36
C LEU A 522 -4.84 -44.68 17.13
N VAL A 523 -5.90 -44.94 16.38
CA VAL A 523 -6.98 -43.97 16.14
C VAL A 523 -7.95 -43.96 17.32
N THR A 524 -8.31 -42.77 17.81
CA THR A 524 -9.20 -42.60 18.96
C THR A 524 -10.64 -42.96 18.62
N ALA A 525 -11.39 -43.46 19.61
CA ALA A 525 -12.82 -43.79 19.45
C ALA A 525 -13.68 -42.58 19.05
N ASP A 526 -13.22 -41.36 19.33
CA ASP A 526 -13.90 -40.10 19.00
C ASP A 526 -14.19 -39.93 17.51
N LEU A 527 -13.34 -40.50 16.64
CA LEU A 527 -13.56 -40.50 15.19
C LEU A 527 -14.86 -41.22 14.81
N TYR A 528 -15.19 -42.30 15.52
CA TYR A 528 -16.38 -43.11 15.29
C TYR A 528 -17.59 -42.56 16.04
N ASN A 529 -17.38 -42.01 17.24
CA ASN A 529 -18.44 -41.45 18.08
C ASN A 529 -19.02 -40.13 17.53
N LYS A 530 -18.24 -39.33 16.78
CA LYS A 530 -18.68 -38.05 16.18
C LYS A 530 -18.98 -38.15 14.67
N GLY A 531 -19.26 -39.35 14.17
CA GLY A 531 -19.32 -39.66 12.73
C GLY A 531 -20.27 -38.79 11.90
N GLN A 532 -21.41 -38.37 12.44
CA GLN A 532 -22.38 -37.52 11.73
C GLN A 532 -21.88 -36.08 11.57
N ALA A 533 -21.39 -35.46 12.65
CA ALA A 533 -20.85 -34.09 12.64
C ALA A 533 -19.57 -33.98 11.79
N ILE A 534 -18.77 -35.06 11.73
CA ILE A 534 -17.63 -35.18 10.82
C ILE A 534 -18.11 -35.30 9.37
N GLY A 535 -19.18 -36.05 9.11
CA GLY A 535 -19.76 -36.19 7.77
C GLY A 535 -20.23 -34.86 7.19
N ASP A 536 -20.95 -34.07 7.99
CA ASP A 536 -21.47 -32.75 7.58
C ASP A 536 -20.36 -31.75 7.23
N ASN A 537 -19.18 -31.91 7.83
CA ASN A 537 -18.00 -31.03 7.63
C ASN A 537 -16.80 -31.77 7.03
N PHE A 538 -17.02 -32.89 6.33
CA PHE A 538 -15.97 -33.85 6.00
C PHE A 538 -14.80 -33.23 5.21
N ALA A 539 -15.09 -32.34 4.26
CA ALA A 539 -14.06 -31.71 3.45
C ALA A 539 -13.07 -30.90 4.29
N GLU A 540 -13.57 -30.09 5.23
CA GLU A 540 -12.77 -29.25 6.10
C GLU A 540 -12.07 -30.08 7.19
N PHE A 541 -12.78 -31.04 7.80
CA PHE A 541 -12.20 -32.03 8.71
C PHE A 541 -10.98 -32.73 8.08
N LYS A 542 -11.13 -33.24 6.85
CA LYS A 542 -10.04 -33.90 6.13
C LYS A 542 -8.88 -32.94 5.93
N GLN A 543 -9.12 -31.69 5.54
CA GLN A 543 -8.04 -30.73 5.30
C GLN A 543 -7.24 -30.41 6.57
N PHE A 544 -7.90 -30.17 7.71
CA PHE A 544 -7.22 -30.01 9.00
C PHE A 544 -6.39 -31.24 9.37
N CYS A 545 -6.97 -32.44 9.22
CA CYS A 545 -6.27 -33.70 9.46
C CYS A 545 -5.03 -33.83 8.57
N MET A 546 -5.14 -33.51 7.27
CA MET A 546 -4.02 -33.62 6.33
C MET A 546 -2.91 -32.61 6.59
N ILE A 547 -3.23 -31.38 7.00
CA ILE A 547 -2.22 -30.36 7.37
C ILE A 547 -1.47 -30.82 8.63
N ALA A 548 -2.18 -31.24 9.67
CA ALA A 548 -1.59 -31.70 10.93
C ALA A 548 -0.73 -32.97 10.74
N ALA A 549 -1.20 -33.91 9.90
CA ALA A 549 -0.46 -35.12 9.55
C ALA A 549 0.86 -34.81 8.84
N LEU A 550 0.83 -33.93 7.84
CA LEU A 550 2.04 -33.53 7.11
C LEU A 550 3.03 -32.78 8.02
N ASN A 551 2.55 -31.87 8.87
CA ASN A 551 3.40 -31.15 9.82
C ASN A 551 4.13 -32.11 10.78
N THR A 552 3.39 -33.09 11.32
CA THR A 552 3.94 -34.09 12.24
C THR A 552 4.91 -35.04 11.54
N PHE A 553 4.55 -35.52 10.34
CA PHE A 553 5.43 -36.31 9.49
C PHE A 553 6.78 -35.60 9.21
N ASN A 554 6.71 -34.31 8.85
CA ASN A 554 7.89 -33.49 8.59
C ASN A 554 8.73 -33.28 9.86
N ALA A 555 8.11 -33.15 11.03
CA ALA A 555 8.81 -33.01 12.29
C ALA A 555 9.64 -34.27 12.64
N GLU A 556 9.09 -35.46 12.43
CA GLU A 556 9.78 -36.73 12.69
C GLU A 556 10.95 -36.94 11.72
N ASN A 557 10.73 -36.72 10.42
CA ASN A 557 11.79 -36.91 9.41
C ASN A 557 12.91 -35.85 9.48
N ARG A 558 12.66 -34.69 10.11
CA ARG A 558 13.70 -33.67 10.35
C ARG A 558 14.65 -34.06 11.49
N LYS A 559 14.14 -34.76 12.51
CA LYS A 559 14.97 -35.28 13.61
C LYS A 559 15.96 -36.32 13.10
N GLU A 560 15.53 -37.20 12.19
CA GLU A 560 16.39 -38.21 11.56
C GLU A 560 17.51 -37.57 10.73
N GLN A 561 17.21 -36.56 9.89
CA GLN A 561 18.23 -35.85 9.10
C GLN A 561 19.31 -35.16 9.95
N ASN A 562 18.93 -34.55 11.08
CA ASN A 562 19.88 -33.95 12.01
C ASN A 562 20.72 -35.00 12.77
N THR A 563 20.15 -36.18 13.01
CA THR A 563 20.84 -37.29 13.69
C THR A 563 21.86 -37.93 12.75
N ASP A 564 21.49 -38.19 11.49
CA ASP A 564 22.40 -38.71 10.45
C ASP A 564 23.53 -37.73 10.12
N THR A 565 23.27 -36.43 10.11
CA THR A 565 24.30 -35.40 9.90
C THR A 565 25.30 -35.37 11.06
N ASN A 566 24.84 -35.52 12.30
CA ASN A 566 25.71 -35.59 13.47
C ASN A 566 26.52 -36.89 13.56
N ILE A 567 26.00 -38.00 13.01
CA ILE A 567 26.72 -39.28 12.90
C ILE A 567 27.82 -39.18 11.83
N LYS A 568 27.52 -38.64 10.64
CA LYS A 568 28.54 -38.43 9.59
C LYS A 568 29.67 -37.50 10.03
N ILE A 569 29.37 -36.43 10.77
CA ILE A 569 30.41 -35.53 11.32
C ILE A 569 31.28 -36.22 12.39
N LYS A 570 30.76 -37.25 13.07
CA LYS A 570 31.56 -38.06 14.01
C LYS A 570 32.41 -39.10 13.29
N GLU A 571 31.91 -39.69 12.21
CA GLU A 571 32.64 -40.65 11.38
C GLU A 571 33.75 -40.01 10.54
N GLU A 572 33.62 -38.73 10.14
CA GLU A 572 34.69 -37.98 9.46
C GLU A 572 35.77 -37.43 10.43
N LYS A 573 35.57 -37.57 11.75
CA LYS A 573 36.52 -37.13 12.80
C LYS A 573 37.21 -38.29 13.53
N GLN A 574 36.91 -39.53 13.16
CA GLN A 574 37.68 -40.73 13.51
C GLN A 574 38.52 -41.15 12.32
#